data_AF-A0A7S1UQG6-F1
#
_entry.id   AF-A0A7S1UQG6-F1
#
_cell.length_a   1.000
_cell.length_b   1.000
_cell.length_c   1.000
_cell.angle_alpha   90.00
_cell.angle_beta   90.00
_cell.angle_gamma   90.00
#
_symmetry.space_group_name_H-M   'P 1'
#
loop_
_entity.id
_entity.type
_entity.pdbx_description
1 polymer ?
#
loop_
_entity_poly.entity_id
_entity_poly.type
_entity_poly.pdbx_seq_one_letter_code
_entity_poly.pdbx_strand_id
1 'polypeptide(L)'
;LLTLETAANWLVVADSYSCGLLKEAATDMFLSNTTDVMASDGWSLVSESNGLLLELLGELAGQKNDRVGGQKKRSAWRNDDSYECMKVSALREKLEQKQQQQGGQMNEDVLDGTREMLIQRLRGKD
;
A
#
# COMPACT_ATOMS: atom_id res chain seq x y z
N LEU A 1 -11.72 15.19 -2.17
CA LEU A 1 -12.22 13.81 -2.32
C LEU A 1 -11.29 13.08 -3.28
N LEU A 2 -11.10 11.77 -3.08
CA LEU A 2 -10.37 10.92 -4.02
C LEU A 2 -11.27 10.61 -5.22
N THR A 3 -10.87 11.04 -6.41
CA THR A 3 -11.58 10.86 -7.70
C THR A 3 -10.58 10.52 -8.79
N LEU A 4 -11.03 10.07 -9.97
CA LEU A 4 -10.14 9.75 -11.10
C LEU A 4 -9.21 10.92 -11.47
N GLU A 5 -9.76 12.13 -11.53
CA GLU A 5 -9.02 13.36 -11.87
C GLU A 5 -7.99 13.76 -10.80
N THR A 6 -8.22 13.37 -9.55
CA THR A 6 -7.38 13.79 -8.40
C THR A 6 -6.51 12.67 -7.85
N ALA A 7 -6.68 11.43 -8.31
CA ALA A 7 -5.97 10.25 -7.80
C ALA A 7 -4.45 10.41 -7.91
N ALA A 8 -3.96 10.95 -9.02
CA ALA A 8 -2.53 11.21 -9.21
C ALA A 8 -1.98 12.22 -8.19
N ASN A 9 -2.70 13.32 -7.92
CA ASN A 9 -2.31 14.29 -6.89
C ASN A 9 -2.29 13.64 -5.51
N TRP A 10 -3.29 12.82 -5.20
CA TRP A 10 -3.37 12.13 -3.90
C TRP A 10 -2.27 11.08 -3.72
N LEU A 11 -1.83 10.41 -4.78
CA LEU A 11 -0.66 9.52 -4.72
C LEU A 11 0.59 10.28 -4.26
N VAL A 12 0.87 11.43 -4.88
CA VAL A 12 2.05 12.25 -4.54
C VAL A 12 1.97 12.78 -3.12
N VAL A 13 0.80 13.31 -2.72
CA VAL A 13 0.59 13.81 -1.37
C VAL A 13 0.73 12.68 -0.35
N ALA A 14 0.07 11.55 -0.57
CA ALA A 14 0.08 10.45 0.38
C ALA A 14 1.47 9.84 0.55
N ASP A 15 2.25 9.77 -0.53
CA ASP A 15 3.65 9.37 -0.47
C ASP A 15 4.51 10.36 0.32
N SER A 16 4.40 11.65 0.00
CA SER A 16 5.20 12.72 0.62
C SER A 16 4.96 12.84 2.13
N TYR A 17 3.72 12.60 2.58
CA TYR A 17 3.31 12.72 3.98
C TYR A 17 3.17 11.36 4.68
N SER A 18 3.64 10.27 4.07
CA SER A 18 3.59 8.92 4.66
C SER A 18 2.17 8.46 5.07
N CYS A 19 1.15 8.89 4.32
CA CYS A 19 -0.24 8.51 4.55
C CYS A 19 -0.57 7.18 3.86
N GLY A 20 -0.18 6.06 4.47
CA GLY A 20 -0.27 4.73 3.85
C GLY A 20 -1.67 4.35 3.34
N LEU A 21 -2.73 4.62 4.10
CA LEU A 21 -4.10 4.29 3.67
C LEU A 21 -4.57 5.11 2.47
N LEU A 22 -4.22 6.40 2.43
CA LEU A 22 -4.57 7.26 1.31
C LEU A 22 -3.79 6.84 0.06
N LYS A 23 -2.52 6.47 0.23
CA LYS A 23 -1.68 5.96 -0.86
C LYS A 23 -2.25 4.65 -1.40
N GLU A 24 -2.60 3.72 -0.54
CA GLU A 24 -3.25 2.45 -0.93
C GLU A 24 -4.55 2.69 -1.70
N ALA A 25 -5.44 3.56 -1.20
CA ALA A 25 -6.70 3.86 -1.87
C ALA A 25 -6.49 4.53 -3.24
N ALA A 26 -5.53 5.45 -3.35
CA ALA A 26 -5.22 6.11 -4.61
C ALA A 26 -4.54 5.16 -5.62
N THR A 27 -3.69 4.24 -5.14
CA THR A 27 -3.11 3.16 -5.94
C THR A 27 -4.19 2.22 -6.45
N ASP A 28 -5.12 1.76 -5.60
CA ASP A 28 -6.23 0.89 -6.02
C ASP A 28 -7.11 1.58 -7.09
N MET A 29 -7.32 2.89 -6.99
CA MET A 29 -8.03 3.69 -7.99
C MET A 29 -7.25 3.77 -9.32
N PHE A 30 -5.94 4.00 -9.27
CA PHE A 30 -5.05 3.97 -10.43
C PHE A 30 -5.05 2.60 -11.12
N LEU A 31 -4.94 1.50 -10.37
CA LEU A 31 -4.93 0.15 -10.93
C LEU A 31 -6.26 -0.22 -11.61
N SER A 32 -7.36 0.37 -11.15
CA SER A 32 -8.68 0.13 -11.71
C SER A 32 -8.98 0.96 -12.95
N ASN A 33 -8.36 2.16 -13.09
CA ASN A 33 -8.66 3.14 -14.13
C ASN A 33 -7.37 3.78 -14.68
N THR A 34 -6.37 2.96 -14.98
CA THR A 34 -5.00 3.40 -15.28
C THR A 34 -4.95 4.46 -16.37
N THR A 35 -5.61 4.24 -17.51
CA THR A 35 -5.61 5.17 -18.63
C THR A 35 -6.17 6.54 -18.23
N ASP A 36 -7.26 6.58 -17.46
CA ASP A 36 -7.93 7.82 -17.09
C ASP A 36 -7.10 8.61 -16.07
N VAL A 37 -6.50 7.92 -15.09
CA VAL A 37 -5.62 8.56 -14.11
C VAL A 37 -4.33 9.07 -14.77
N MET A 38 -3.78 8.34 -15.75
CA MET A 38 -2.60 8.79 -16.50
C MET A 38 -2.89 9.99 -17.42
N ALA A 39 -4.14 10.16 -17.85
CA ALA A 39 -4.57 11.30 -18.64
C ALA A 39 -4.86 12.55 -17.79
N SER A 40 -4.90 12.42 -16.45
CA SER A 40 -5.15 13.55 -15.55
C SER A 40 -3.95 14.50 -15.45
N ASP A 41 -4.21 15.78 -15.17
CA ASP A 41 -3.16 16.81 -15.06
C ASP A 41 -2.11 16.48 -13.99
N GLY A 42 -2.55 15.85 -12.90
CA GLY A 42 -1.68 15.46 -11.78
C GLY A 42 -0.69 14.34 -12.10
N TRP A 43 -0.88 13.61 -13.20
CA TRP A 43 -0.02 12.48 -13.56
C TRP A 43 1.43 12.90 -13.83
N SER A 44 1.64 14.12 -14.33
CA SER A 44 2.97 14.68 -14.56
C SER A 44 3.88 14.55 -13.33
N LEU A 45 3.36 14.91 -12.15
CA LEU A 45 4.09 14.82 -10.87
C LEU A 45 4.41 13.37 -10.47
N VAL A 46 3.49 12.43 -10.75
CA VAL A 46 3.75 11.00 -10.52
C VAL A 46 4.85 10.51 -11.46
N SER A 47 4.82 10.93 -12.72
CA SER A 47 5.79 10.50 -13.74
C SER A 47 7.22 11.02 -13.50
N GLU A 48 7.36 12.12 -12.76
CA GLU A 48 8.65 12.65 -12.34
C GLU A 48 9.22 11.91 -11.10
N SER A 49 8.36 11.21 -10.35
CA SER A 49 8.76 10.41 -9.19
C SER A 49 9.12 8.98 -9.59
N ASN A 50 10.42 8.71 -9.70
CA ASN A 50 10.92 7.37 -10.02
C ASN A 50 10.47 6.32 -8.99
N GLY A 51 10.42 6.70 -7.70
CA GLY A 51 9.96 5.80 -6.63
C GLY A 51 8.51 5.37 -6.81
N LEU A 52 7.62 6.33 -7.02
CA LEU A 52 6.20 6.05 -7.26
C LEU A 52 5.96 5.26 -8.54
N LEU A 53 6.67 5.59 -9.63
CA LEU A 53 6.56 4.83 -10.87
C LEU A 53 6.95 3.36 -10.71
N LEU A 54 8.06 3.08 -10.02
CA LEU A 54 8.51 1.71 -9.77
C LEU A 54 7.51 0.93 -8.90
N GLU A 55 6.93 1.59 -7.90
CA GLU A 55 5.90 1.00 -7.04
C GLU A 55 4.64 0.66 -7.84
N LEU A 56 4.10 1.62 -8.60
CA LEU A 56 2.92 1.41 -9.45
C LEU A 56 3.16 0.34 -10.52
N LEU A 57 4.37 0.28 -11.09
CA LEU A 57 4.76 -0.77 -12.04
C LEU A 57 4.80 -2.14 -11.36
N GLY A 58 5.33 -2.21 -10.14
CA GLY A 58 5.35 -3.43 -9.32
C GLY A 58 3.93 -3.95 -9.06
N GLU A 59 3.02 -3.06 -8.66
CA GLU A 59 1.60 -3.38 -8.44
C GLU A 59 0.90 -3.86 -9.71
N LEU A 60 1.11 -3.17 -10.84
CA LEU A 60 0.56 -3.58 -12.15
C LEU A 60 1.09 -4.96 -12.60
N ALA A 61 2.38 -5.24 -12.36
CA ALA A 61 2.98 -6.53 -12.66
C ALA A 61 2.43 -7.64 -11.75
N GLY A 62 2.19 -7.34 -10.47
CA GLY A 62 1.56 -8.24 -9.51
C GLY A 62 0.13 -8.60 -9.91
N GLN A 63 -0.66 -7.62 -10.36
CA GLN A 63 -2.07 -7.82 -10.73
C GLN A 63 -2.28 -8.81 -11.88
N LYS A 64 -1.31 -8.92 -12.81
CA LYS A 64 -1.36 -9.88 -13.94
C LYS A 64 -1.21 -11.33 -13.50
N ASN A 65 -0.50 -11.60 -12.40
CA ASN A 65 -0.30 -12.95 -11.90
C ASN A 65 -1.55 -13.56 -11.25
N ASP A 66 -2.50 -12.74 -10.80
CA ASP A 66 -3.74 -13.22 -10.20
C ASP A 66 -4.82 -13.62 -11.23
N ARG A 67 -4.68 -13.18 -12.49
CA ARG A 67 -5.68 -13.42 -13.55
C ARG A 67 -5.41 -14.65 -14.43
N VAL A 68 -4.20 -15.21 -14.41
CA VAL A 68 -3.87 -16.44 -15.13
C VAL A 68 -3.90 -17.58 -14.11
N GLY A 69 -4.83 -18.53 -14.29
CA GLY A 69 -4.94 -19.77 -13.51
C GLY A 69 -3.75 -20.73 -13.68
N GLY A 70 -2.52 -20.23 -13.54
CA GLY A 70 -1.27 -20.96 -13.63
C GLY A 70 -0.62 -20.98 -12.27
N GLN A 71 -0.88 -22.07 -11.54
CA GLN A 71 -0.09 -22.56 -10.40
C GLN A 71 0.67 -21.48 -9.64
N LYS A 72 0.07 -21.02 -8.52
CA LYS A 72 0.85 -20.60 -7.35
C LYS A 72 1.97 -21.63 -7.21
N LYS A 73 3.21 -21.28 -7.59
CA LYS A 73 4.39 -21.97 -7.08
C LYS A 73 4.29 -21.73 -5.59
N ARG A 74 3.70 -22.72 -4.91
CA ARG A 74 3.83 -22.99 -3.49
C ARG A 74 5.31 -23.23 -3.27
N SER A 75 6.11 -22.17 -3.34
CA SER A 75 7.34 -22.14 -2.59
C SER A 75 6.87 -22.28 -1.16
N ALA A 76 7.21 -23.43 -0.61
CA ALA A 76 6.89 -23.86 0.73
C ALA A 76 7.62 -22.98 1.74
N TRP A 77 7.33 -21.68 1.77
CA TRP A 77 7.68 -20.80 2.86
C TRP A 77 6.68 -21.08 3.98
N ARG A 78 6.99 -22.13 4.74
CA ARG A 78 6.63 -22.20 6.14
C ARG A 78 7.15 -20.92 6.79
N ASN A 79 6.29 -19.93 6.96
CA ASN A 79 6.18 -19.07 8.14
C ASN A 79 5.07 -18.05 7.89
N ASP A 80 4.12 -18.05 8.81
CA ASP A 80 2.82 -17.39 8.86
C ASP A 80 2.90 -15.84 9.05
N ASP A 81 4.05 -15.23 8.73
CA ASP A 81 4.44 -13.87 9.15
C ASP A 81 5.07 -13.03 8.02
N SER A 82 4.76 -13.31 6.75
CA SER A 82 5.25 -12.46 5.67
C SER A 82 4.43 -11.16 5.59
N TYR A 83 4.66 -10.24 6.53
CA TYR A 83 4.12 -8.88 6.46
C TYR A 83 4.47 -8.17 5.13
N GLU A 84 5.49 -8.65 4.42
CA GLU A 84 5.97 -8.12 3.13
C GLU A 84 5.02 -8.27 1.94
N CYS A 85 3.94 -9.04 2.06
CA CYS A 85 2.90 -9.10 1.02
C CYS A 85 1.54 -8.55 1.47
N MET A 86 1.45 -8.04 2.70
CA MET A 86 0.20 -7.49 3.22
C MET A 86 0.00 -6.05 2.75
N LYS A 87 -1.27 -5.72 2.48
CA LYS A 87 -1.77 -4.35 2.30
C LYS A 87 -1.63 -3.55 3.60
N VAL A 88 -1.52 -2.23 3.50
CA VAL A 88 -1.47 -1.29 4.64
C VAL A 88 -2.68 -1.48 5.53
N SER A 89 -3.88 -1.61 4.96
CA SER A 89 -5.11 -1.89 5.72
C SER A 89 -4.99 -3.14 6.61
N ALA A 90 -4.49 -4.25 6.06
CA ALA A 90 -4.27 -5.49 6.82
C ALA A 90 -3.15 -5.37 7.87
N LEU A 91 -2.09 -4.61 7.57
CA LEU A 91 -1.01 -4.32 8.53
C LEU A 91 -1.52 -3.50 9.72
N ARG A 92 -2.37 -2.51 9.48
CA ARG A 92 -3.04 -1.71 10.53
C ARG A 92 -3.91 -2.59 11.41
N GLU A 93 -4.75 -3.43 10.81
CA GLU A 93 -5.61 -4.36 11.55
C GLU A 93 -4.79 -5.29 12.46
N LYS A 94 -3.67 -5.83 11.96
CA LYS A 94 -2.76 -6.65 12.78
C LYS A 94 -2.11 -5.87 13.92
N LEU A 95 -1.72 -4.61 13.70
CA LEU A 95 -1.17 -3.76 14.77
C LEU A 95 -2.20 -3.45 15.83
N GLU A 96 -3.43 -3.16 15.43
CA GLU A 96 -4.54 -2.92 16.32
C GLU A 96 -4.81 -4.15 17.20
N GLN A 97 -4.88 -5.35 16.59
CA GLN A 97 -5.02 -6.62 17.32
C GLN A 97 -3.87 -6.83 18.31
N LYS A 98 -2.63 -6.52 17.92
CA LYS A 98 -1.44 -6.63 18.79
C LYS A 98 -1.52 -5.68 19.99
N GLN A 99 -1.98 -4.43 19.80
CA GLN A 99 -2.15 -3.46 20.88
C GLN A 99 -3.25 -3.87 21.86
N GLN A 100 -4.38 -4.37 21.35
CA GLN A 100 -5.49 -4.87 22.17
C GLN A 100 -5.06 -6.05 23.05
N GLN A 101 -4.26 -6.98 22.51
CA GLN A 101 -3.73 -8.12 23.27
C GLN A 101 -2.76 -7.71 24.39
N GLN A 102 -2.05 -6.60 24.22
CA GLN A 102 -1.11 -6.07 25.21
C GLN A 102 -1.79 -5.21 26.28
N GLY A 103 -3.13 -5.10 26.25
CA GLY A 103 -3.90 -4.32 27.22
C GLY A 103 -3.67 -2.81 27.16
N GLY A 104 -3.07 -2.34 26.06
CA GLY A 104 -2.80 -0.92 25.82
C GLY A 104 -4.02 -0.19 25.25
N GLN A 105 -4.10 1.12 25.51
CA GLN A 105 -5.03 1.99 24.80
C GLN A 105 -4.58 2.13 23.35
N MET A 106 -5.53 2.09 22.41
CA MET A 106 -5.25 2.23 20.98
C MET A 106 -4.54 3.56 20.71
N ASN A 107 -3.38 3.49 20.07
CA ASN A 107 -2.60 4.66 19.68
C ASN A 107 -2.61 4.81 18.16
N GLU A 108 -3.38 5.77 17.67
CA GLU A 108 -3.56 6.02 16.23
C GLU A 108 -2.26 6.39 15.53
N ASP A 109 -1.33 7.08 16.20
CA ASP A 109 -0.02 7.44 15.62
C ASP A 109 0.83 6.20 15.29
N VAL A 110 0.57 5.08 15.99
CA VAL A 110 1.23 3.77 15.74
C VAL A 110 0.55 3.01 14.61
N LEU A 111 -0.70 3.35 14.27
CA LEU A 111 -1.44 2.77 13.16
C LEU A 111 -1.25 3.56 11.86
N ASP A 112 -0.76 4.80 11.93
CA ASP A 112 -0.48 5.63 10.75
C ASP A 112 0.98 5.57 10.31
N GLY A 113 1.20 5.67 9.00
CA GLY A 113 2.53 5.65 8.41
C GLY A 113 2.59 4.89 7.09
N THR A 114 3.80 4.76 6.55
CA THR A 114 4.04 3.93 5.37
C THR A 114 3.92 2.45 5.70
N ARG A 115 3.79 1.63 4.66
CA ARG A 115 3.81 0.18 4.74
C ARG A 115 5.02 -0.33 5.54
N GLU A 116 6.21 0.21 5.26
CA GLU A 116 7.47 -0.18 5.89
C GLU A 116 7.48 0.12 7.40
N MET A 117 6.94 1.29 7.79
CA MET A 117 6.82 1.66 9.21
C MET A 117 5.91 0.68 9.96
N LEU A 118 4.76 0.32 9.38
CA LEU A 118 3.84 -0.65 10.01
C LEU A 118 4.49 -2.03 10.14
N ILE A 119 5.27 -2.45 9.15
CA ILE A 119 6.02 -3.72 9.21
C ILE A 119 7.08 -3.69 10.31
N GLN A 120 7.80 -2.59 10.47
CA GLN A 120 8.81 -2.43 11.54
C GLN A 120 8.18 -2.53 12.92
N ARG A 121 7.04 -1.86 13.14
CA ARG A 121 6.25 -1.93 14.38
C ARG A 121 5.73 -3.33 14.68
N LEU A 122 5.23 -4.04 13.67
CA LEU A 122 4.78 -5.42 13.83
C LEU A 122 5.93 -6.34 14.24
N ARG A 123 7.11 -6.12 13.67
CA ARG A 123 8.35 -6.84 14.03
C ARG A 123 8.97 -6.42 15.37
N GLY A 124 8.49 -5.34 15.98
CA GLY A 124 9.06 -4.79 17.22
C GLY A 124 10.46 -4.21 17.03
N LYS A 125 10.71 -3.57 15.87
CA LYS A 125 12.01 -2.97 15.51
C LYS A 125 12.02 -1.42 15.55
N ASP A 126 11.06 -0.82 16.26
CA ASP A 126 10.99 0.63 16.50
C ASP A 126 11.83 1.04 17.73
#